data_AF-A0A2I0VYA8-F1
#
_entry.id   AF-A0A2I0VYA8-F1
#
_cell.length_a   1.000
_cell.length_b   1.000
_cell.length_c   1.000
_cell.angle_alpha   90.00
_cell.angle_beta   90.00
_cell.angle_gamma   90.00
#
_symmetry.space_group_name_H-M   'P 1'
#
loop_
_entity.id
_entity.type
_entity.pdbx_description
1 polymer ?
#
loop_
_entity_poly.entity_id
_entity_poly.type
_entity_poly.pdbx_seq_one_letter_code
_entity_poly.pdbx_strand_id
1 'polypeptide(L)'
;MAVGEKQMPGRRPRTLKPSTIHSCAQFGDLSGLQKRLEENPSLLNAKNDIMVQTPLHVAAGYNKVDIVKYLLEWRGPEKVDLESKNMYGETPLHMAAKNGCSESARLLLSNGASLEAKANNGMTPLHLAVWHARQALECGIVKTLLEYNADFSVEDNEGLTPLNHISQGHCSDELRELLDQHIKEQLKIKALKACDEAKAKMAQFEASLSNIVGLHSLKLQLHKWARGMILDEKRTALGLRIAARKVPHMAFLGNPGTGKTMVARVLGKLLHMVGILPTDKVTEVQRTDLVGEFVGHTGPKTRKKLREAEGGILFVDEAYRLIPAQKSDDKDYGLEALEEIMSVMDNGKIVVVFAGYCEPMKRVIASNEGFCRRVTKFFNFDDFTTAELAQILHLKMNFQEPNSSLYGFKLHPLCTVEAVADLIYKGTTEKQRKEMNGGLIDPLLANARENLDLRLDFDCFDAENLVTITMEDLEEGLRTLSK
;
A
#
# COMPACT_ATOMS: atom_id res chain seq x y z
N MET A 1 -98.74 -9.11 -40.40
CA MET A 1 -98.37 -7.77 -40.93
C MET A 1 -97.62 -7.07 -39.80
N ALA A 2 -96.27 -7.05 -39.82
CA ALA A 2 -95.41 -6.15 -40.62
C ALA A 2 -95.72 -4.68 -40.24
N VAL A 3 -94.79 -3.83 -39.79
CA VAL A 3 -93.46 -3.40 -40.29
C VAL A 3 -92.78 -2.70 -39.08
N GLY A 4 -91.46 -2.63 -38.81
CA GLY A 4 -90.25 -2.66 -39.62
C GLY A 4 -89.50 -1.32 -39.52
N GLU A 5 -88.31 -1.35 -38.89
CA GLU A 5 -87.10 -0.53 -39.14
C GLU A 5 -87.11 1.03 -39.13
N LYS A 6 -86.19 1.62 -38.33
CA LYS A 6 -84.86 2.02 -38.83
C LYS A 6 -83.84 2.33 -37.72
N GLN A 7 -82.69 1.67 -37.84
CA GLN A 7 -81.43 1.89 -37.13
C GLN A 7 -80.56 2.94 -37.84
N MET A 8 -79.59 3.49 -37.07
CA MET A 8 -78.18 3.85 -37.40
C MET A 8 -77.79 5.27 -36.93
N PRO A 9 -76.50 5.54 -36.56
CA PRO A 9 -75.50 4.64 -35.96
C PRO A 9 -74.63 5.25 -34.82
N GLY A 10 -74.05 4.33 -34.05
CA GLY A 10 -72.88 4.38 -33.16
C GLY A 10 -72.08 5.68 -32.98
N ARG A 11 -72.00 6.11 -31.70
CA ARG A 11 -70.86 6.88 -31.19
C ARG A 11 -69.66 5.94 -31.01
N ARG A 12 -68.60 6.17 -31.81
CA ARG A 12 -67.30 5.50 -31.71
C ARG A 12 -66.67 5.74 -30.31
N PRO A 13 -65.92 4.77 -29.74
CA PRO A 13 -65.14 5.01 -28.53
C PRO A 13 -64.02 6.01 -28.79
N ARG A 14 -63.77 6.87 -27.80
CA ARG A 14 -62.69 7.87 -27.79
C ARG A 14 -61.34 7.22 -28.12
N THR A 15 -60.64 7.83 -29.07
CA THR A 15 -59.27 7.53 -29.50
C THR A 15 -58.29 7.53 -28.31
N LEU A 16 -57.69 6.36 -28.02
CA LEU A 16 -56.53 6.23 -27.13
C LEU A 16 -55.36 7.04 -27.74
N LYS A 17 -54.80 7.98 -26.98
CA LYS A 17 -53.56 8.66 -27.37
C LYS A 17 -52.43 7.62 -27.52
N PRO A 18 -51.47 7.80 -28.44
CA PRO A 18 -50.33 6.91 -28.55
C PRO A 18 -49.52 6.93 -27.25
N SER A 19 -49.38 5.77 -26.60
CA SER A 19 -48.60 5.56 -25.38
C SER A 19 -47.12 5.76 -25.67
N THR A 20 -46.45 6.76 -25.08
CA THR A 20 -44.99 6.93 -25.21
C THR A 20 -44.23 5.79 -24.53
N ILE A 21 -42.94 5.58 -24.86
CA ILE A 21 -42.12 4.57 -24.16
C ILE A 21 -42.07 4.81 -22.65
N HIS A 22 -42.08 6.07 -22.21
CA HIS A 22 -42.17 6.45 -20.80
C HIS A 22 -43.51 6.06 -20.17
N SER A 23 -44.62 6.14 -20.92
CA SER A 23 -45.92 5.69 -20.40
C SER A 23 -45.96 4.16 -20.25
N CYS A 24 -45.35 3.42 -21.18
CA CYS A 24 -45.18 1.97 -21.02
C CYS A 24 -44.35 1.66 -19.76
N ALA A 25 -43.24 2.37 -19.57
CA ALA A 25 -42.40 2.29 -18.36
C ALA A 25 -43.13 2.67 -17.06
N GLN A 26 -44.04 3.64 -17.10
CA GLN A 26 -44.83 4.08 -15.95
C GLN A 26 -45.91 3.07 -15.56
N PHE A 27 -46.65 2.54 -16.54
CA PHE A 27 -47.79 1.66 -16.29
C PHE A 27 -47.41 0.17 -16.20
N GLY A 28 -46.18 -0.21 -16.57
CA GLY A 28 -45.76 -1.62 -16.55
C GLY A 28 -46.12 -2.39 -17.82
N ASP A 29 -46.37 -1.70 -18.93
CA ASP A 29 -46.67 -2.33 -20.23
C ASP A 29 -45.38 -2.82 -20.91
N LEU A 30 -44.92 -4.01 -20.49
CA LEU A 30 -43.70 -4.63 -21.02
C LEU A 30 -43.82 -4.91 -22.52
N SER A 31 -44.96 -5.45 -22.98
CA SER A 31 -45.16 -5.81 -24.39
C SER A 31 -45.15 -4.58 -25.30
N GLY A 32 -45.78 -3.48 -24.89
CA GLY A 32 -45.71 -2.21 -25.62
C GLY A 32 -44.31 -1.61 -25.62
N LEU A 33 -43.56 -1.73 -24.51
CA LEU A 33 -42.18 -1.26 -24.42
C LEU A 33 -41.22 -2.07 -25.31
N GLN A 34 -41.36 -3.40 -25.32
CA GLN A 34 -40.59 -4.31 -26.17
C GLN A 34 -40.78 -3.98 -27.65
N LYS A 35 -42.03 -3.93 -28.10
CA LYS A 35 -42.38 -3.60 -29.49
C LYS A 35 -41.76 -2.27 -29.93
N ARG A 36 -41.80 -1.25 -29.06
CA ARG A 36 -41.24 0.07 -29.37
C ARG A 36 -39.73 0.09 -29.46
N LEU A 37 -39.03 -0.66 -28.61
CA LEU A 37 -37.57 -0.75 -28.65
C LEU A 37 -37.07 -1.60 -29.82
N GLU A 38 -37.84 -2.60 -30.24
CA GLU A 38 -37.60 -3.35 -31.46
C GLU A 38 -37.80 -2.47 -32.72
N GLU A 39 -38.86 -1.66 -32.75
CA GLU A 39 -39.13 -0.73 -33.85
C GLU A 39 -38.14 0.44 -33.89
N ASN A 40 -37.73 0.96 -32.72
CA ASN A 40 -36.77 2.06 -32.60
C ASN A 40 -35.88 1.93 -31.35
N PRO A 41 -34.68 1.33 -31.49
CA PRO A 41 -33.73 1.16 -30.39
C PRO A 41 -33.24 2.46 -29.73
N SER A 42 -33.26 3.59 -30.44
CA SER A 42 -32.81 4.89 -29.90
C SER A 42 -33.70 5.40 -28.77
N LEU A 43 -34.86 4.77 -28.56
CA LEU A 43 -35.76 5.10 -27.47
C LEU A 43 -35.26 4.61 -26.11
N LEU A 44 -34.27 3.72 -26.06
CA LEU A 44 -33.72 3.11 -24.85
C LEU A 44 -33.33 4.15 -23.79
N ASN A 45 -32.64 5.20 -24.23
CA ASN A 45 -32.17 6.30 -23.37
C ASN A 45 -32.90 7.63 -23.66
N ALA A 46 -34.03 7.59 -24.37
CA ALA A 46 -34.75 8.80 -24.75
C ALA A 46 -35.29 9.55 -23.53
N LYS A 47 -35.06 10.86 -23.47
CA LYS A 47 -35.49 11.71 -22.35
C LYS A 47 -36.85 12.32 -22.64
N ASN A 48 -37.76 12.31 -21.67
CA ASN A 48 -39.04 13.00 -21.80
C ASN A 48 -38.90 14.52 -21.65
N ASP A 49 -39.81 15.28 -22.24
CA ASP A 49 -39.71 16.75 -22.30
C ASP A 49 -39.93 17.44 -20.93
N ILE A 50 -40.63 16.76 -20.02
CA ILE A 50 -41.08 17.38 -18.76
C ILE A 50 -40.00 17.30 -17.68
N MET A 51 -39.48 16.10 -17.42
CA MET A 51 -38.54 15.86 -16.32
C MET A 51 -37.16 15.42 -16.81
N VAL A 52 -36.95 15.32 -18.12
CA VAL A 52 -35.69 14.89 -18.73
C VAL A 52 -35.33 13.45 -18.30
N GLN A 53 -36.36 12.62 -18.10
CA GLN A 53 -36.22 11.25 -17.59
C GLN A 53 -36.11 10.23 -18.73
N THR A 54 -35.23 9.24 -18.58
CA THR A 54 -35.20 8.05 -19.43
C THR A 54 -36.29 7.06 -19.05
N PRO A 55 -36.64 6.07 -19.90
CA PRO A 55 -37.56 5.00 -19.53
C PRO A 55 -37.14 4.29 -18.23
N LEU A 56 -35.82 4.13 -18.01
CA LEU A 56 -35.27 3.53 -16.80
C LEU A 56 -35.56 4.36 -15.54
N HIS A 57 -35.50 5.70 -15.60
CA HIS A 57 -35.88 6.56 -14.46
C HIS A 57 -37.33 6.32 -14.05
N VAL A 58 -38.22 6.27 -15.04
CA VAL A 58 -39.66 6.13 -14.82
C VAL A 58 -39.94 4.73 -14.27
N ALA A 59 -39.46 3.69 -14.93
CA ALA A 59 -39.66 2.31 -14.47
C ALA A 59 -39.12 2.09 -13.05
N ALA A 60 -37.93 2.61 -12.74
CA ALA A 60 -37.32 2.51 -11.42
C ALA A 60 -38.12 3.27 -10.36
N GLY A 61 -38.60 4.48 -10.67
CA GLY A 61 -39.40 5.30 -9.76
C GLY A 61 -40.82 4.78 -9.51
N TYR A 62 -41.36 3.93 -10.38
CA TYR A 62 -42.69 3.31 -10.22
C TYR A 62 -42.62 1.82 -9.83
N ASN A 63 -41.44 1.35 -9.44
CA ASN A 63 -41.13 -0.04 -9.12
C ASN A 63 -41.57 -1.07 -10.18
N LYS A 64 -41.45 -0.74 -11.47
CA LYS A 64 -41.79 -1.66 -12.57
C LYS A 64 -40.64 -2.63 -12.84
N VAL A 65 -40.47 -3.58 -11.94
CA VAL A 65 -39.35 -4.54 -11.89
C VAL A 65 -39.13 -5.24 -13.23
N ASP A 66 -40.20 -5.72 -13.89
CA ASP A 66 -40.08 -6.41 -15.19
C ASP A 66 -39.53 -5.51 -16.30
N ILE A 67 -39.92 -4.24 -16.29
CA ILE A 67 -39.42 -3.25 -17.25
C ILE A 67 -37.98 -2.88 -16.92
N VAL A 68 -37.66 -2.64 -15.65
CA VAL A 68 -36.28 -2.38 -15.21
C VAL A 68 -35.36 -3.52 -15.64
N LYS A 69 -35.74 -4.77 -15.32
CA LYS A 69 -34.99 -5.96 -15.71
C LYS A 69 -34.79 -6.04 -17.23
N TYR A 70 -35.87 -5.86 -18.00
CA TYR A 70 -35.79 -5.89 -19.46
C TYR A 70 -34.85 -4.82 -20.04
N LEU A 71 -34.93 -3.59 -19.53
CA LEU A 71 -34.06 -2.48 -19.96
C LEU A 71 -32.59 -2.73 -19.61
N LEU A 72 -32.30 -3.35 -18.46
CA LEU A 72 -30.95 -3.71 -18.02
C LEU A 72 -30.36 -4.87 -18.84
N GLU A 73 -31.20 -5.83 -19.24
CA GLU A 73 -30.81 -6.99 -20.04
C GLU A 73 -30.92 -6.77 -21.56
N TRP A 74 -31.19 -5.53 -21.99
CA TRP A 74 -31.38 -5.18 -23.40
C TRP A 74 -30.13 -5.52 -24.24
N ARG A 75 -30.33 -6.26 -25.33
CA ARG A 75 -29.27 -6.71 -26.26
C ARG A 75 -29.26 -5.98 -27.60
N GLY A 76 -29.79 -4.75 -27.64
CA GLY A 76 -29.75 -3.93 -28.83
C GLY A 76 -28.41 -3.21 -29.04
N PRO A 77 -28.32 -2.33 -30.06
CA PRO A 77 -27.08 -1.65 -30.44
C PRO A 77 -26.62 -0.62 -29.41
N GLU A 78 -27.54 -0.06 -28.63
CA GLU A 78 -27.27 0.90 -27.56
C GLU A 78 -27.27 0.21 -26.20
N LYS A 79 -26.37 0.65 -25.31
CA LYS A 79 -26.35 0.24 -23.90
C LYS A 79 -27.22 1.18 -23.07
N VAL A 80 -27.94 0.63 -22.10
CA VAL A 80 -28.73 1.44 -21.17
C VAL A 80 -27.81 2.30 -20.31
N ASP A 81 -28.16 3.58 -20.16
CA ASP A 81 -27.45 4.52 -19.30
C ASP A 81 -28.03 4.50 -17.88
N LEU A 82 -27.33 3.81 -16.99
CA LEU A 82 -27.64 3.70 -15.56
C LEU A 82 -27.44 5.01 -14.80
N GLU A 83 -26.63 5.93 -15.33
CA GLU A 83 -26.19 7.15 -14.64
C GLU A 83 -26.73 8.42 -15.31
N SER A 84 -27.62 8.28 -16.30
CA SER A 84 -28.30 9.42 -16.92
C SER A 84 -28.94 10.26 -15.81
N LYS A 85 -28.78 11.58 -15.91
CA LYS A 85 -29.38 12.53 -14.99
C LYS A 85 -30.66 13.17 -15.55
N ASN A 86 -31.67 13.27 -14.71
CA ASN A 86 -32.90 14.03 -14.97
C ASN A 86 -32.70 15.54 -14.70
N MET A 87 -33.76 16.34 -14.75
CA MET A 87 -33.68 17.80 -14.52
C MET A 87 -33.17 18.21 -13.13
N TYR A 88 -33.25 17.32 -12.13
CA TYR A 88 -32.78 17.54 -10.77
C TYR A 88 -31.38 16.94 -10.52
N GLY A 89 -30.74 16.39 -11.55
CA GLY A 89 -29.47 15.68 -11.41
C GLY A 89 -29.62 14.26 -10.84
N GLU A 90 -30.85 13.78 -10.65
CA GLU A 90 -31.14 12.48 -10.07
C GLU A 90 -30.97 11.38 -11.14
N THR A 91 -30.34 10.27 -10.75
CA THR A 91 -30.22 9.04 -11.57
C THR A 91 -31.44 8.13 -11.37
N PRO A 92 -31.62 7.05 -12.17
CA PRO A 92 -32.65 6.05 -11.91
C PRO A 92 -32.60 5.46 -10.48
N LEU A 93 -31.41 5.33 -9.88
CA LEU A 93 -31.29 4.87 -8.49
C LEU A 93 -31.82 5.91 -7.48
N HIS A 94 -31.62 7.20 -7.74
CA HIS A 94 -32.25 8.26 -6.94
C HIS A 94 -33.78 8.21 -7.03
N MET A 95 -34.33 7.98 -8.23
CA MET A 95 -35.77 7.85 -8.43
C MET A 95 -36.34 6.65 -7.65
N ALA A 96 -35.66 5.49 -7.71
CA ALA A 96 -36.05 4.33 -6.91
C ALA A 96 -35.97 4.62 -5.41
N ALA A 97 -34.90 5.30 -4.96
CA ALA A 97 -34.70 5.64 -3.56
C ALA A 97 -35.76 6.61 -3.01
N LYS A 98 -36.05 7.68 -3.77
CA LYS A 98 -37.04 8.72 -3.46
C LYS A 98 -38.46 8.18 -3.29
N ASN A 99 -38.78 7.09 -3.98
CA ASN A 99 -40.10 6.47 -4.00
C ASN A 99 -40.14 5.10 -3.28
N GLY A 100 -39.11 4.74 -2.51
CA GLY A 100 -39.10 3.50 -1.74
C GLY A 100 -39.07 2.20 -2.56
N CYS A 101 -38.68 2.25 -3.83
CA CYS A 101 -38.75 1.13 -4.77
C CYS A 101 -37.56 0.17 -4.59
N SER A 102 -37.56 -0.61 -3.49
CA SER A 102 -36.45 -1.51 -3.10
C SER A 102 -36.03 -2.50 -4.18
N GLU A 103 -36.97 -3.16 -4.85
CA GLU A 103 -36.65 -4.19 -5.85
C GLU A 103 -36.01 -3.59 -7.10
N SER A 104 -36.49 -2.45 -7.56
CA SER A 104 -35.86 -1.71 -8.65
C SER A 104 -34.47 -1.21 -8.25
N ALA A 105 -34.29 -0.75 -7.00
CA ALA A 105 -32.98 -0.38 -6.49
C ALA A 105 -31.99 -1.56 -6.46
N ARG A 106 -32.42 -2.75 -6.02
CA ARG A 106 -31.58 -3.98 -6.05
C ARG A 106 -31.13 -4.33 -7.47
N LEU A 107 -32.03 -4.25 -8.45
CA LEU A 107 -31.69 -4.52 -9.85
C LEU A 107 -30.68 -3.51 -10.40
N LEU A 108 -30.87 -2.23 -10.11
CA LEU A 108 -29.94 -1.19 -10.53
C LEU A 108 -28.55 -1.39 -9.91
N LEU A 109 -28.49 -1.67 -8.60
CA LEU A 109 -27.24 -1.86 -7.87
C LEU A 109 -26.47 -3.12 -8.32
N SER A 110 -27.17 -4.24 -8.51
CA SER A 110 -26.56 -5.47 -9.03
C SER A 110 -26.04 -5.33 -10.47
N ASN A 111 -26.51 -4.32 -11.21
CA ASN A 111 -26.02 -3.99 -12.56
C ASN A 111 -25.00 -2.83 -12.57
N GLY A 112 -24.50 -2.41 -11.40
CA GLY A 112 -23.40 -1.45 -11.29
C GLY A 112 -23.82 0.02 -11.24
N ALA A 113 -25.07 0.33 -10.89
CA ALA A 113 -25.48 1.70 -10.62
C ALA A 113 -24.68 2.29 -9.44
N SER A 114 -24.30 3.57 -9.54
CA SER A 114 -23.49 4.25 -8.53
C SER A 114 -24.30 4.58 -7.27
N LEU A 115 -23.92 3.97 -6.14
CA LEU A 115 -24.49 4.24 -4.81
C LEU A 115 -24.32 5.69 -4.36
N GLU A 116 -23.23 6.34 -4.79
CA GLU A 116 -22.83 7.67 -4.32
C GLU A 116 -22.94 8.75 -5.40
N ALA A 117 -23.73 8.50 -6.44
CA ALA A 117 -24.07 9.54 -7.41
C ALA A 117 -24.71 10.73 -6.68
N LYS A 118 -24.31 11.95 -7.04
CA LYS A 118 -24.86 13.19 -6.46
C LYS A 118 -25.87 13.86 -7.40
N ALA A 119 -27.05 14.15 -6.86
CA ALA A 119 -28.04 15.04 -7.46
C ALA A 119 -27.57 16.51 -7.43
N ASN A 120 -28.35 17.43 -8.03
CA ASN A 120 -27.97 18.85 -8.13
C ASN A 120 -27.81 19.54 -6.77
N ASN A 121 -28.51 19.06 -5.74
CA ASN A 121 -28.40 19.52 -4.35
C ASN A 121 -27.32 18.76 -3.54
N GLY A 122 -26.51 17.91 -4.18
CA GLY A 122 -25.47 17.13 -3.52
C GLY A 122 -25.95 15.87 -2.81
N MET A 123 -27.26 15.63 -2.74
CA MET A 123 -27.83 14.44 -2.11
C MET A 123 -27.49 13.17 -2.89
N THR A 124 -27.24 12.09 -2.14
CA THR A 124 -27.09 10.72 -2.65
C THR A 124 -28.42 9.97 -2.59
N PRO A 125 -28.56 8.81 -3.26
CA PRO A 125 -29.73 7.93 -3.11
C PRO A 125 -30.07 7.62 -1.64
N LEU A 126 -29.08 7.45 -0.76
CA LEU A 126 -29.32 7.20 0.66
C LEU A 126 -30.02 8.38 1.37
N HIS A 127 -29.70 9.62 1.02
CA HIS A 127 -30.40 10.81 1.53
C HIS A 127 -31.89 10.76 1.17
N LEU A 128 -32.20 10.48 -0.09
CA LEU A 128 -33.58 10.42 -0.57
C LEU A 128 -34.34 9.22 0.02
N ALA A 129 -33.66 8.09 0.23
CA ALA A 129 -34.23 6.92 0.90
C ALA A 129 -34.59 7.22 2.36
N VAL A 130 -33.74 7.96 3.09
CA VAL A 130 -34.05 8.42 4.46
C VAL A 130 -35.24 9.37 4.44
N TRP A 131 -35.28 10.31 3.50
CA TRP A 131 -36.41 11.24 3.37
C TRP A 131 -37.73 10.52 3.03
N HIS A 132 -37.69 9.49 2.21
CA HIS A 132 -38.83 8.62 1.93
C HIS A 132 -39.26 7.82 3.17
N ALA A 133 -38.32 7.14 3.83
CA ALA A 133 -38.59 6.32 5.00
C ALA A 133 -39.29 7.11 6.12
N ARG A 134 -38.94 8.39 6.29
CA ARG A 134 -39.62 9.30 7.23
C ARG A 134 -41.09 9.53 6.90
N GLN A 135 -41.45 9.61 5.61
CA GLN A 135 -42.82 9.89 5.18
C GLN A 135 -43.68 8.61 5.12
N ALA A 136 -43.10 7.52 4.64
CA ALA A 136 -43.80 6.27 4.39
C ALA A 136 -43.80 5.31 5.60
N LEU A 137 -43.00 5.59 6.65
CA LEU A 137 -42.77 4.70 7.80
C LEU A 137 -42.19 3.32 7.39
N GLU A 138 -41.48 3.26 6.25
CA GLU A 138 -40.89 2.04 5.70
C GLU A 138 -39.38 2.19 5.46
N CYS A 139 -38.59 1.30 6.08
CA CYS A 139 -37.14 1.32 6.00
C CYS A 139 -36.55 0.37 4.93
N GLY A 140 -37.39 -0.27 4.10
CA GLY A 140 -36.96 -1.31 3.16
C GLY A 140 -35.90 -0.84 2.16
N ILE A 141 -36.06 0.36 1.63
CA ILE A 141 -35.10 0.97 0.70
C ILE A 141 -33.79 1.36 1.39
N VAL A 142 -33.85 1.84 2.62
CA VAL A 142 -32.65 2.16 3.42
C VAL A 142 -31.85 0.89 3.70
N LYS A 143 -32.52 -0.19 4.14
CA LYS A 143 -31.89 -1.52 4.31
C LYS A 143 -31.20 -1.98 3.03
N THR A 144 -31.88 -1.86 1.90
CA THR A 144 -31.35 -2.24 0.58
C THR A 144 -30.08 -1.47 0.23
N LEU A 145 -30.06 -0.15 0.40
CA LEU A 145 -28.87 0.65 0.10
C LEU A 145 -27.71 0.33 1.05
N LEU A 146 -27.99 0.09 2.34
CA LEU A 146 -26.97 -0.28 3.33
C LEU A 146 -26.41 -1.69 3.12
N GLU A 147 -27.22 -2.66 2.67
CA GLU A 147 -26.76 -4.00 2.27
C GLU A 147 -25.69 -3.94 1.16
N TYR A 148 -25.75 -2.92 0.30
CA TYR A 148 -24.78 -2.67 -0.75
C TYR A 148 -23.64 -1.71 -0.32
N ASN A 149 -23.51 -1.42 0.99
CA ASN A 149 -22.51 -0.54 1.60
C ASN A 149 -22.61 0.94 1.16
N ALA A 150 -23.81 1.49 1.02
CA ALA A 150 -23.98 2.94 0.83
C ALA A 150 -23.27 3.74 1.95
N ASP A 151 -22.56 4.80 1.57
CA ASP A 151 -21.82 5.64 2.51
C ASP A 151 -22.76 6.64 3.19
N PHE A 152 -22.93 6.47 4.49
CA PHE A 152 -23.74 7.34 5.34
C PHE A 152 -23.00 8.62 5.80
N SER A 153 -21.71 8.76 5.50
CA SER A 153 -20.90 9.93 5.88
C SER A 153 -20.85 11.02 4.81
N VAL A 154 -21.44 10.79 3.64
CA VAL A 154 -21.47 11.75 2.55
C VAL A 154 -22.34 12.95 2.94
N GLU A 155 -21.78 14.14 2.77
CA GLU A 155 -22.49 15.40 2.96
C GLU A 155 -23.10 15.89 1.63
N ASP A 156 -24.34 16.39 1.72
CA ASP A 156 -24.99 17.16 0.67
C ASP A 156 -24.46 18.61 0.58
N ASN A 157 -25.04 19.45 -0.28
CA ASN A 157 -24.58 20.83 -0.46
C ASN A 157 -24.83 21.73 0.78
N GLU A 158 -25.62 21.26 1.76
CA GLU A 158 -25.88 21.95 3.03
C GLU A 158 -24.95 21.46 4.15
N GLY A 159 -24.06 20.50 3.86
CA GLY A 159 -23.19 19.88 4.87
C GLY A 159 -23.93 18.85 5.74
N LEU A 160 -25.11 18.38 5.31
CA LEU A 160 -25.92 17.43 6.04
C LEU A 160 -25.68 16.01 5.54
N THR A 161 -25.51 15.06 6.46
CA THR A 161 -25.45 13.63 6.15
C THR A 161 -26.87 13.02 6.12
N PRO A 162 -27.06 11.81 5.57
CA PRO A 162 -28.35 11.12 5.64
C PRO A 162 -28.91 11.01 7.07
N LEU A 163 -28.03 10.84 8.07
CA LEU A 163 -28.43 10.78 9.49
C LEU A 163 -28.98 12.13 9.99
N ASN A 164 -28.39 13.25 9.56
CA ASN A 164 -28.86 14.60 9.92
C ASN A 164 -30.25 14.89 9.35
N HIS A 165 -30.60 14.26 8.23
CA HIS A 165 -31.93 14.33 7.64
C HIS A 165 -32.98 13.53 8.41
N ILE A 166 -32.70 12.98 9.60
CA ILE A 166 -33.70 12.37 10.48
C ILE A 166 -34.21 13.41 11.49
N SER A 167 -35.49 13.80 11.39
CA SER A 167 -36.13 14.71 12.36
C SER A 167 -36.65 13.95 13.59
N GLN A 168 -36.76 14.62 14.74
CA GLN A 168 -37.31 14.05 15.98
C GLN A 168 -38.78 13.58 15.81
N GLY A 169 -39.07 12.31 16.14
CA GLY A 169 -40.41 11.68 16.15
C GLY A 169 -40.35 10.15 16.30
N HIS A 170 -41.45 9.46 16.62
CA HIS A 170 -41.39 8.02 16.99
C HIS A 170 -40.84 7.06 15.92
N CYS A 171 -41.11 7.28 14.63
CA CYS A 171 -40.52 6.46 13.54
C CYS A 171 -39.05 6.82 13.24
N SER A 172 -38.60 7.96 13.76
CA SER A 172 -37.21 8.40 13.61
C SER A 172 -36.25 7.58 14.46
N ASP A 173 -36.72 6.96 15.55
CA ASP A 173 -35.89 6.20 16.48
C ASP A 173 -35.45 4.86 15.89
N GLU A 174 -36.37 4.12 15.24
CA GLU A 174 -36.05 2.85 14.57
C GLU A 174 -35.07 3.03 13.40
N LEU A 175 -35.29 4.07 12.58
CA LEU A 175 -34.41 4.40 11.45
C LEU A 175 -33.03 4.85 11.93
N ARG A 176 -32.98 5.63 13.01
CA ARG A 176 -31.75 6.08 13.65
C ARG A 176 -30.97 4.91 14.25
N GLU A 177 -31.65 4.01 14.96
CA GLU A 177 -31.02 2.81 15.53
C GLU A 177 -30.45 1.91 14.44
N LEU A 178 -31.18 1.71 13.35
CA LEU A 178 -30.73 0.91 12.19
C LEU A 178 -29.47 1.51 11.56
N LEU A 179 -29.45 2.82 11.32
CA LEU A 179 -28.28 3.50 10.78
C LEU A 179 -27.12 3.44 11.78
N ASP A 180 -27.34 3.75 13.06
CA ASP A 180 -26.30 3.68 14.09
C ASP A 180 -25.71 2.26 14.24
N GLN A 181 -26.53 1.21 14.14
CA GLN A 181 -26.08 -0.17 14.16
C GLN A 181 -25.21 -0.48 12.94
N HIS A 182 -25.66 -0.10 11.74
CA HIS A 182 -24.90 -0.32 10.51
C HIS A 182 -23.59 0.48 10.49
N ILE A 183 -23.59 1.71 11.02
CA ILE A 183 -22.39 2.53 11.21
C ILE A 183 -21.39 1.79 12.10
N LYS A 184 -21.84 1.30 13.26
CA LYS A 184 -20.98 0.53 14.20
C LYS A 184 -20.45 -0.74 13.54
N GLU A 185 -21.26 -1.44 12.77
CA GLU A 185 -20.86 -2.67 12.08
C GLU A 185 -19.83 -2.39 10.97
N GLN A 186 -20.03 -1.35 10.16
CA GLN A 186 -19.07 -0.92 9.14
C GLN A 186 -17.75 -0.46 9.77
N LEU A 187 -17.79 0.29 10.88
CA LEU A 187 -16.58 0.65 11.63
C LEU A 187 -15.86 -0.59 12.17
N LYS A 188 -16.58 -1.61 12.64
CA LYS A 188 -16.01 -2.89 13.08
C LYS A 188 -15.37 -3.65 11.91
N ILE A 189 -16.03 -3.73 10.76
CA ILE A 189 -15.49 -4.37 9.55
C ILE A 189 -14.23 -3.64 9.09
N LYS A 190 -14.25 -2.31 9.01
CA LYS A 190 -13.07 -1.48 8.69
C LYS A 190 -11.95 -1.72 9.70
N ALA A 191 -12.26 -1.78 10.99
CA ALA A 191 -11.28 -2.06 12.05
C ALA A 191 -10.66 -3.46 11.94
N LEU A 192 -11.46 -4.47 11.57
CA LEU A 192 -11.00 -5.85 11.37
C LEU A 192 -10.09 -5.94 10.13
N LYS A 193 -10.51 -5.41 8.99
CA LYS A 193 -9.69 -5.35 7.77
C LYS A 193 -8.35 -4.65 8.02
N ALA A 194 -8.37 -3.48 8.65
CA ALA A 194 -7.15 -2.76 9.03
C ALA A 194 -6.29 -3.55 10.03
N CYS A 195 -6.90 -4.39 10.88
CA CYS A 195 -6.16 -5.26 11.81
C CYS A 195 -5.45 -6.40 11.06
N ASP A 196 -6.12 -7.01 10.09
CA ASP A 196 -5.57 -8.13 9.32
C ASP A 196 -4.47 -7.65 8.38
N GLU A 197 -4.65 -6.51 7.72
CA GLU A 197 -3.59 -5.83 6.95
C GLU A 197 -2.38 -5.48 7.82
N ALA A 198 -2.62 -4.92 9.02
CA ALA A 198 -1.58 -4.62 9.99
C ALA A 198 -0.79 -5.87 10.41
N LYS A 199 -1.47 -6.98 10.67
CA LYS A 199 -0.83 -8.26 11.01
C LYS A 199 -0.02 -8.82 9.86
N ALA A 200 -0.54 -8.76 8.63
CA ALA A 200 0.16 -9.25 7.45
C ALA A 200 1.46 -8.47 7.21
N LYS A 201 1.40 -7.13 7.25
CA LYS A 201 2.59 -6.26 7.16
C LYS A 201 3.61 -6.59 8.25
N MET A 202 3.15 -6.80 9.49
CA MET A 202 4.03 -7.12 10.61
C MET A 202 4.70 -8.50 10.46
N ALA A 203 3.96 -9.51 10.01
CA ALA A 203 4.51 -10.85 9.78
C ALA A 203 5.59 -10.84 8.68
N GLN A 204 5.35 -10.11 7.58
CA GLN A 204 6.32 -9.93 6.51
C GLN A 204 7.58 -9.19 6.99
N PHE A 205 7.40 -8.17 7.83
CA PHE A 205 8.49 -7.45 8.47
C PHE A 205 9.32 -8.36 9.37
N GLU A 206 8.70 -9.18 10.23
CA GLU A 206 9.39 -10.13 11.11
C GLU A 206 10.16 -11.20 10.33
N ALA A 207 9.58 -11.73 9.25
CA ALA A 207 10.25 -12.67 8.36
C ALA A 207 11.52 -12.03 7.74
N SER A 208 11.40 -10.81 7.24
CA SER A 208 12.54 -10.07 6.66
C SER A 208 13.62 -9.76 7.72
N LEU A 209 13.21 -9.46 8.95
CA LEU A 209 14.11 -9.18 10.07
C LEU A 209 14.84 -10.43 10.56
N SER A 210 14.21 -11.61 10.44
CA SER A 210 14.80 -12.90 10.84
C SER A 210 16.02 -13.29 9.98
N ASN A 211 16.09 -12.81 8.74
CA ASN A 211 17.21 -13.05 7.83
C ASN A 211 18.50 -12.31 8.20
N ILE A 212 18.42 -11.29 9.07
CA ILE A 212 19.61 -10.58 9.55
C ILE A 212 20.20 -11.40 10.70
N VAL A 213 21.48 -11.77 10.63
CA VAL A 213 22.16 -12.48 11.73
C VAL A 213 22.60 -11.47 12.80
N GLY A 214 22.47 -11.84 14.08
CA GLY A 214 22.86 -10.98 15.21
C GLY A 214 21.99 -9.72 15.40
N LEU A 215 22.60 -8.64 15.90
CA LEU A 215 22.04 -7.29 16.04
C LEU A 215 20.72 -7.19 16.83
N HIS A 216 20.63 -7.89 17.96
CA HIS A 216 19.40 -7.98 18.75
C HIS A 216 18.86 -6.61 19.21
N SER A 217 19.75 -5.68 19.60
CA SER A 217 19.38 -4.33 20.03
C SER A 217 18.72 -3.51 18.92
N LEU A 218 19.25 -3.57 17.70
CA LEU A 218 18.68 -2.94 16.51
C LEU A 218 17.33 -3.57 16.16
N LYS A 219 17.26 -4.90 16.09
CA LYS A 219 16.01 -5.63 15.81
C LYS A 219 14.89 -5.24 16.77
N LEU A 220 15.18 -5.15 18.06
CA LEU A 220 14.20 -4.76 19.07
C LEU A 220 13.70 -3.32 18.87
N GLN A 221 14.59 -2.38 18.53
CA GLN A 221 14.18 -0.99 18.25
C GLN A 221 13.34 -0.90 16.97
N LEU A 222 13.76 -1.58 15.90
CA LEU A 222 13.03 -1.62 14.64
C LEU A 222 11.64 -2.23 14.83
N HIS A 223 11.53 -3.33 15.58
CA HIS A 223 10.25 -3.95 15.92
C HIS A 223 9.34 -3.00 16.70
N LYS A 224 9.86 -2.27 17.69
CA LYS A 224 9.10 -1.25 18.44
C LYS A 224 8.59 -0.13 17.54
N TRP A 225 9.40 0.31 16.57
CA TRP A 225 8.98 1.35 15.62
C TRP A 225 7.94 0.85 14.64
N ALA A 226 8.18 -0.29 14.00
CA ALA A 226 7.25 -0.92 13.06
C ALA A 226 5.88 -1.12 13.71
N ARG A 227 5.84 -1.73 14.91
CA ARG A 227 4.59 -1.92 15.66
C ARG A 227 3.91 -0.59 16.00
N GLY A 228 4.68 0.41 16.42
CA GLY A 228 4.15 1.74 16.71
C GLY A 228 3.49 2.39 15.49
N MET A 229 4.11 2.27 14.32
CA MET A 229 3.67 2.89 13.07
C MET A 229 2.48 2.18 12.45
N ILE A 230 2.48 0.86 12.41
CA ILE A 230 1.33 0.06 11.96
C ILE A 230 0.09 0.38 12.81
N LEU A 231 0.27 0.58 14.12
CA LEU A 231 -0.82 0.99 15.00
C LEU A 231 -1.26 2.44 14.77
N ASP A 232 -0.35 3.34 14.40
CA ASP A 232 -0.72 4.71 14.06
C ASP A 232 -1.54 4.75 12.76
N GLU A 233 -1.13 4.02 11.73
CA GLU A 233 -1.88 3.84 10.47
C GLU A 233 -3.28 3.30 10.75
N LYS A 234 -3.39 2.26 11.59
CA LYS A 234 -4.69 1.72 12.03
C LYS A 234 -5.55 2.77 12.73
N ARG A 235 -4.97 3.59 13.60
CA ARG A 235 -5.73 4.63 14.30
C ARG A 235 -6.20 5.73 13.32
N THR A 236 -5.40 6.11 12.35
CA THR A 236 -5.80 7.05 11.28
C THR A 236 -6.90 6.46 10.40
N ALA A 237 -6.84 5.17 10.05
CA ALA A 237 -7.89 4.47 9.31
C ALA A 237 -9.24 4.43 10.07
N LEU A 238 -9.19 4.51 11.41
CA LEU A 238 -10.36 4.65 12.27
C LEU A 238 -10.79 6.11 12.50
N GLY A 239 -10.19 7.08 11.78
CA GLY A 239 -10.52 8.49 11.90
C GLY A 239 -9.95 9.19 13.14
N LEU A 240 -9.08 8.54 13.91
CA LEU A 240 -8.42 9.15 15.07
C LEU A 240 -7.31 10.09 14.59
N ARG A 241 -7.36 11.35 15.02
CA ARG A 241 -6.34 12.36 14.68
C ARG A 241 -5.11 12.16 15.56
N ILE A 242 -3.96 11.88 14.93
CA ILE A 242 -2.68 11.65 15.60
C ILE A 242 -1.62 12.52 14.96
N ALA A 243 -0.71 13.06 15.78
CA ALA A 243 0.44 13.79 15.29
C ALA A 243 1.42 12.85 14.56
N ALA A 244 2.02 13.35 13.48
CA ALA A 244 3.03 12.59 12.75
C ALA A 244 4.24 12.27 13.65
N ARG A 245 4.77 11.05 13.54
CA ARG A 245 6.02 10.68 14.21
C ARG A 245 7.19 11.36 13.51
N LYS A 246 8.17 11.84 14.29
CA LYS A 246 9.45 12.29 13.74
C LYS A 246 10.23 11.09 13.21
N VAL A 247 10.81 11.23 12.01
CA VAL A 247 11.68 10.22 11.42
C VAL A 247 12.95 10.04 12.27
N PRO A 248 13.36 8.81 12.59
CA PRO A 248 14.54 8.57 13.40
C PRO A 248 15.80 8.60 12.53
N HIS A 249 16.68 9.58 12.76
CA HIS A 249 18.04 9.54 12.23
C HIS A 249 18.94 8.68 13.13
N MET A 250 19.86 7.95 12.53
CA MET A 250 20.57 6.86 13.18
C MET A 250 22.08 6.96 12.95
N ALA A 251 22.86 6.35 13.84
CA ALA A 251 24.29 6.15 13.66
C ALA A 251 24.64 4.67 13.88
N PHE A 252 25.37 4.09 12.92
CA PHE A 252 25.87 2.72 12.93
C PHE A 252 27.37 2.72 13.23
N LEU A 253 27.74 2.08 14.34
CA LEU A 253 29.08 2.08 14.90
C LEU A 253 29.63 0.66 14.88
N GLY A 254 30.74 0.40 14.19
CA GLY A 254 31.37 -0.93 14.24
C GLY A 254 32.48 -1.14 13.23
N ASN A 255 33.20 -2.25 13.35
CA ASN A 255 34.35 -2.61 12.51
C ASN A 255 33.96 -2.87 11.04
N PRO A 256 34.91 -2.86 10.09
CA PRO A 256 34.65 -3.31 8.72
C PRO A 256 34.03 -4.72 8.70
N GLY A 257 33.23 -5.01 7.67
CA GLY A 257 32.66 -6.36 7.50
C GLY A 257 31.52 -6.75 8.46
N THR A 258 31.10 -5.87 9.39
CA THR A 258 29.96 -6.16 10.30
C THR A 258 28.58 -5.95 9.67
N GLY A 259 28.50 -5.67 8.37
CA GLY A 259 27.23 -5.61 7.63
C GLY A 259 26.47 -4.28 7.72
N LYS A 260 27.07 -3.18 8.17
CA LYS A 260 26.43 -1.84 8.27
C LYS A 260 25.69 -1.43 6.99
N THR A 261 26.35 -1.53 5.84
CA THR A 261 25.79 -1.17 4.53
C THR A 261 24.64 -2.11 4.12
N MET A 262 24.80 -3.42 4.33
CA MET A 262 23.75 -4.40 4.06
C MET A 262 22.51 -4.13 4.92
N VAL A 263 22.70 -3.86 6.20
CA VAL A 263 21.62 -3.52 7.14
C VAL A 263 20.93 -2.22 6.76
N ALA A 264 21.66 -1.21 6.24
CA ALA A 264 21.05 0.02 5.73
C ALA A 264 20.13 -0.26 4.51
N ARG A 265 20.57 -1.10 3.57
CA ARG A 265 19.75 -1.53 2.42
C ARG A 265 18.49 -2.27 2.86
N VAL A 266 18.63 -3.21 3.79
CA VAL A 266 17.48 -3.93 4.35
C VAL A 266 16.56 -2.95 5.08
N LEU A 267 17.12 -2.02 5.85
CA LEU A 267 16.34 -0.99 6.55
C LEU A 267 15.53 -0.13 5.57
N GLY A 268 16.08 0.24 4.40
CA GLY A 268 15.35 0.95 3.35
C GLY A 268 14.08 0.21 2.93
N LYS A 269 14.22 -1.07 2.59
CA LYS A 269 13.09 -1.96 2.23
C LYS A 269 12.07 -2.08 3.36
N LEU A 270 12.55 -2.26 4.59
CA LEU A 270 11.68 -2.39 5.77
C LEU A 270 10.89 -1.11 6.05
N LEU A 271 11.53 0.05 6.01
CA LEU A 271 10.86 1.34 6.26
C LEU A 271 9.89 1.70 5.14
N HIS A 272 10.19 1.33 3.90
CA HIS A 272 9.27 1.48 2.77
C HIS A 272 8.04 0.58 2.92
N MET A 273 8.22 -0.69 3.26
CA MET A 273 7.14 -1.66 3.49
C MET A 273 6.17 -1.23 4.60
N VAL A 274 6.69 -0.58 5.66
CA VAL A 274 5.85 -0.03 6.76
C VAL A 274 5.24 1.33 6.38
N GLY A 275 5.57 1.90 5.22
CA GLY A 275 5.00 3.16 4.71
C GLY A 275 5.63 4.43 5.29
N ILE A 276 6.81 4.33 5.90
CA ILE A 276 7.53 5.47 6.50
C ILE A 276 8.27 6.26 5.42
N LEU A 277 8.89 5.52 4.49
CA LEU A 277 9.62 6.08 3.37
C LEU A 277 8.82 5.86 2.08
N PRO A 278 8.66 6.90 1.24
CA PRO A 278 8.08 6.78 -0.09
C PRO A 278 8.79 5.74 -0.98
N THR A 279 10.10 5.55 -0.78
CA THR A 279 10.93 4.63 -1.58
C THR A 279 11.82 3.78 -0.69
N ASP A 280 12.21 2.60 -1.16
CA ASP A 280 13.20 1.72 -0.51
C ASP A 280 14.66 2.09 -0.87
N LYS A 281 14.85 3.17 -1.64
CA LYS A 281 16.14 3.60 -2.17
C LYS A 281 17.10 3.96 -1.05
N VAL A 282 18.31 3.40 -1.12
CA VAL A 282 19.42 3.75 -0.25
C VAL A 282 20.53 4.37 -1.10
N THR A 283 20.79 5.65 -0.88
CA THR A 283 21.89 6.38 -1.52
C THR A 283 23.10 6.33 -0.60
N GLU A 284 24.07 5.50 -0.96
CA GLU A 284 25.35 5.41 -0.28
C GLU A 284 26.26 6.55 -0.74
N VAL A 285 26.87 7.24 0.21
CA VAL A 285 27.77 8.38 -0.04
C VAL A 285 28.99 8.32 0.87
N GLN A 286 30.14 8.72 0.32
CA GLN A 286 31.39 8.92 1.05
C GLN A 286 31.82 10.40 1.02
N ARG A 287 32.92 10.75 1.70
CA ARG A 287 33.47 12.12 1.70
C ARG A 287 33.70 12.64 0.27
N THR A 288 34.22 11.80 -0.62
CA THR A 288 34.48 12.12 -2.03
C THR A 288 33.22 12.49 -2.81
N ASP A 289 32.06 11.95 -2.43
CA ASP A 289 30.79 12.22 -3.10
C ASP A 289 30.12 13.51 -2.63
N LEU A 290 30.44 13.94 -1.41
CA LEU A 290 29.81 15.10 -0.77
C LEU A 290 30.67 16.36 -0.88
N VAL A 291 31.99 16.21 -0.70
CA VAL A 291 32.93 17.33 -0.62
C VAL A 291 33.52 17.63 -2.01
N GLY A 292 33.55 18.91 -2.38
CA GLY A 292 34.16 19.40 -3.61
C GLY A 292 35.67 19.63 -3.45
N GLU A 293 36.41 19.56 -4.56
CA GLU A 293 37.85 19.87 -4.59
C GLU A 293 38.15 21.37 -4.50
N PHE A 294 37.15 22.21 -4.83
CA PHE A 294 37.28 23.66 -4.89
C PHE A 294 36.26 24.34 -3.94
N VAL A 295 36.62 25.52 -3.44
CA VAL A 295 35.77 26.37 -2.58
C VAL A 295 34.40 26.58 -3.25
N GLY A 296 33.31 26.40 -2.49
CA GLY A 296 31.95 26.65 -2.95
C GLY A 296 31.33 25.52 -3.79
N HIS A 297 32.07 24.46 -4.11
CA HIS A 297 31.52 23.29 -4.81
C HIS A 297 30.83 22.29 -3.86
N THR A 298 31.17 22.32 -2.56
CA THR A 298 30.70 21.33 -1.58
C THR A 298 29.20 21.41 -1.31
N GLY A 299 28.65 22.59 -1.00
CA GLY A 299 27.21 22.76 -0.78
C GLY A 299 26.34 22.26 -1.95
N PRO A 300 26.57 22.70 -3.21
CA PRO A 300 25.81 22.23 -4.37
C PRO A 300 25.92 20.70 -4.60
N LYS A 301 27.12 20.13 -4.40
CA LYS A 301 27.38 18.70 -4.57
C LYS A 301 26.63 17.88 -3.52
N THR A 302 26.68 18.31 -2.25
CA THR A 302 25.93 17.71 -1.14
C THR A 302 24.41 17.81 -1.36
N ARG A 303 23.89 18.99 -1.75
CA ARG A 303 22.45 19.15 -2.07
C ARG A 303 21.97 18.26 -3.20
N LYS A 304 22.81 18.04 -4.22
CA LYS A 304 22.47 17.12 -5.32
C LYS A 304 22.26 15.70 -4.78
N LYS A 305 23.17 15.21 -3.94
CA LYS A 305 23.05 13.89 -3.29
C LYS A 305 21.88 13.80 -2.33
N LEU A 306 21.58 14.87 -1.59
CA LEU A 306 20.40 14.94 -0.72
C LEU A 306 19.09 14.82 -1.51
N ARG A 307 18.98 15.51 -2.66
CA ARG A 307 17.82 15.36 -3.57
C ARG A 307 17.73 13.97 -4.19
N GLU A 308 18.85 13.37 -4.56
CA GLU A 308 18.87 11.98 -5.05
C GLU A 308 18.38 10.97 -4.01
N ALA A 309 18.51 11.29 -2.73
CA ALA A 309 18.12 10.44 -1.59
C ALA A 309 16.76 10.83 -0.98
N GLU A 310 16.06 11.81 -1.55
CA GLU A 310 14.77 12.28 -1.04
C GLU A 310 13.72 11.16 -1.10
N GLY A 311 12.95 10.99 -0.02
CA GLY A 311 11.97 9.90 0.11
C GLY A 311 12.59 8.53 0.39
N GLY A 312 13.91 8.45 0.62
CA GLY A 312 14.63 7.21 0.94
C GLY A 312 15.60 7.39 2.11
N ILE A 313 16.70 6.62 2.07
CA ILE A 313 17.79 6.69 3.05
C ILE A 313 19.04 7.29 2.42
N LEU A 314 19.65 8.27 3.09
CA LEU A 314 21.04 8.68 2.85
C LEU A 314 21.96 7.93 3.82
N PHE A 315 22.80 7.05 3.29
CA PHE A 315 23.79 6.31 4.07
C PHE A 315 25.16 6.96 3.90
N VAL A 316 25.65 7.63 4.94
CA VAL A 316 26.95 8.32 4.95
C VAL A 316 27.99 7.39 5.55
N ASP A 317 28.80 6.78 4.71
CA ASP A 317 29.87 5.87 5.17
C ASP A 317 31.11 6.65 5.61
N GLU A 318 31.79 6.11 6.62
CA GLU A 318 32.92 6.74 7.31
C GLU A 318 32.69 8.22 7.62
N ALA A 319 31.52 8.54 8.17
CA ALA A 319 31.04 9.92 8.37
C ALA A 319 32.00 10.80 9.18
N TYR A 320 32.83 10.20 10.05
CA TYR A 320 33.87 10.90 10.80
C TYR A 320 34.92 11.57 9.92
N ARG A 321 35.08 11.14 8.66
CA ARG A 321 35.95 11.82 7.71
C ARG A 321 35.45 13.21 7.35
N LEU A 322 34.16 13.51 7.50
CA LEU A 322 33.62 14.85 7.24
C LEU A 322 33.95 15.85 8.36
N ILE A 323 34.40 15.36 9.52
CA ILE A 323 34.65 16.17 10.71
C ILE A 323 36.16 16.22 10.95
N PRO A 324 36.76 17.42 11.02
CA PRO A 324 38.18 17.56 11.29
C PRO A 324 38.55 16.95 12.64
N ALA A 325 39.61 16.14 12.68
CA ALA A 325 40.13 15.56 13.91
C ALA A 325 40.90 16.58 14.78
N GLN A 326 41.35 17.69 14.18
CA GLN A 326 42.07 18.78 14.84
C GLN A 326 41.66 20.12 14.23
N LYS A 327 41.57 21.16 15.07
CA LYS A 327 41.45 22.57 14.63
C LYS A 327 42.80 23.02 14.04
N SER A 328 43.16 22.53 12.87
CA SER A 328 44.29 23.06 12.10
C SER A 328 43.73 23.85 10.92
N ASP A 329 44.33 25.01 10.66
CA ASP A 329 43.95 26.11 9.76
C ASP A 329 43.72 25.80 8.27
N ASP A 330 43.56 24.54 7.87
CA ASP A 330 43.31 24.20 6.47
C ASP A 330 41.81 24.06 6.18
N LYS A 331 41.39 24.59 5.03
CA LYS A 331 39.98 24.82 4.64
C LYS A 331 39.21 23.51 4.52
N ASP A 332 38.72 22.98 5.63
CA ASP A 332 38.07 21.69 5.67
C ASP A 332 36.59 21.82 5.29
N TYR A 333 36.31 21.76 3.98
CA TYR A 333 34.95 21.85 3.43
C TYR A 333 34.02 20.69 3.88
N GLY A 334 34.53 19.69 4.62
CA GLY A 334 33.73 18.61 5.19
C GLY A 334 32.66 19.09 6.18
N LEU A 335 32.94 20.17 6.93
CA LEU A 335 31.97 20.74 7.87
C LEU A 335 30.76 21.35 7.14
N GLU A 336 31.01 22.04 6.03
CA GLU A 336 29.96 22.61 5.15
C GLU A 336 28.99 21.51 4.67
N ALA A 337 29.51 20.35 4.26
CA ALA A 337 28.69 19.21 3.86
C ALA A 337 27.84 18.67 5.02
N LEU A 338 28.40 18.57 6.22
CA LEU A 338 27.69 18.09 7.39
C LEU A 338 26.55 19.04 7.80
N GLU A 339 26.81 20.35 7.81
CA GLU A 339 25.81 21.38 8.13
C GLU A 339 24.63 21.34 7.15
N GLU A 340 24.91 21.17 5.85
CA GLU A 340 23.86 21.02 4.84
C GLU A 340 23.00 19.78 5.09
N ILE A 341 23.60 18.63 5.41
CA ILE A 341 22.86 17.40 5.77
C ILE A 341 21.99 17.66 7.00
N MET A 342 22.53 18.32 8.03
CA MET A 342 21.81 18.63 9.27
C MET A 342 20.62 19.57 9.05
N SER A 343 20.70 20.48 8.07
CA SER A 343 19.59 21.38 7.72
C SER A 343 18.37 20.62 7.18
N VAL A 344 18.60 19.53 6.44
CA VAL A 344 17.53 18.71 5.85
C VAL A 344 16.92 17.74 6.86
N MET A 345 17.66 17.37 7.92
CA MET A 345 17.14 16.46 8.97
C MET A 345 15.95 17.05 9.76
N ASP A 346 15.81 18.38 9.83
CA ASP A 346 14.72 19.00 10.58
C ASP A 346 13.41 19.08 9.79
N ASN A 347 13.48 19.18 8.45
CA ASN A 347 12.33 19.47 7.58
C ASN A 347 12.12 18.46 6.43
N GLY A 348 13.06 17.51 6.24
CA GLY A 348 13.10 16.63 5.07
C GLY A 348 12.41 15.28 5.28
N LYS A 349 11.84 14.75 4.20
CA LYS A 349 11.33 13.36 4.12
C LYS A 349 12.47 12.37 3.81
N ILE A 350 13.55 12.46 4.57
CA ILE A 350 14.75 11.65 4.37
C ILE A 350 15.21 11.07 5.70
N VAL A 351 15.60 9.80 5.69
CA VAL A 351 16.27 9.17 6.84
C VAL A 351 17.77 9.20 6.58
N VAL A 352 18.53 9.68 7.57
CA VAL A 352 20.00 9.77 7.46
C VAL A 352 20.59 8.76 8.42
N VAL A 353 21.49 7.93 7.89
CA VAL A 353 22.23 6.91 8.63
C VAL A 353 23.71 7.23 8.50
N PHE A 354 24.34 7.60 9.61
CA PHE A 354 25.78 7.83 9.67
C PHE A 354 26.49 6.54 10.06
N ALA A 355 27.43 6.05 9.26
CA ALA A 355 28.20 4.85 9.56
C ALA A 355 29.68 5.18 9.80
N GLY A 356 30.32 4.38 10.65
CA GLY A 356 31.76 4.47 10.86
C GLY A 356 32.27 3.60 12.00
N TYR A 357 33.58 3.70 12.25
CA TYR A 357 34.23 3.01 13.35
C TYR A 357 33.84 3.63 14.70
N CYS A 358 33.74 2.78 15.72
CA CYS A 358 33.23 3.15 17.04
C CYS A 358 34.04 4.30 17.68
N GLU A 359 35.37 4.20 17.67
CA GLU A 359 36.30 5.18 18.25
C GLU A 359 36.23 6.57 17.58
N PRO A 360 36.47 6.71 16.24
CA PRO A 360 36.33 7.98 15.54
C PRO A 360 34.95 8.62 15.65
N MET A 361 33.88 7.83 15.55
CA MET A 361 32.52 8.36 15.64
C MET A 361 32.16 8.84 17.04
N LYS A 362 32.67 8.21 18.11
CA LYS A 362 32.48 8.72 19.48
C LYS A 362 33.08 10.12 19.65
N ARG A 363 34.23 10.40 19.02
CA ARG A 363 34.84 11.74 19.03
C ARG A 363 33.97 12.75 18.30
N VAL A 364 33.46 12.38 17.13
CA VAL A 364 32.49 13.19 16.35
C VAL A 364 31.27 13.59 17.18
N ILE A 365 30.68 12.61 17.87
CA ILE A 365 29.50 12.78 18.71
C ILE A 365 29.80 13.77 19.85
N ALA A 366 30.98 13.69 20.45
CA ALA A 366 31.41 14.59 21.52
C ALA A 366 31.75 16.00 21.03
N SER A 367 32.26 16.15 19.80
CA SER A 367 32.69 17.44 19.26
C SER A 367 31.57 18.27 18.63
N ASN A 368 30.43 17.67 18.27
CA ASN A 368 29.33 18.38 17.60
C ASN A 368 27.99 18.16 18.34
N GLU A 369 27.61 19.12 19.19
CA GLU A 369 26.34 19.07 19.93
C GLU A 369 25.10 19.02 19.02
N GLY A 370 25.18 19.66 17.84
CA GLY A 370 24.11 19.68 16.87
C GLY A 370 23.82 18.30 16.27
N PHE A 371 24.84 17.44 16.18
CA PHE A 371 24.70 16.05 15.75
C PHE A 371 23.92 15.22 16.77
N CYS A 372 24.29 15.30 18.06
CA CYS A 372 23.61 14.58 19.14
C CYS A 372 22.13 14.93 19.31
N ARG A 373 21.75 16.19 19.03
CA ARG A 373 20.35 16.62 19.11
C ARG A 373 19.47 15.99 18.03
N ARG A 374 20.03 15.69 16.85
CA ARG A 374 19.27 15.17 15.69
C ARG A 374 19.38 13.67 15.53
N VAL A 375 20.54 13.09 15.83
CA VAL A 375 20.80 11.64 15.82
C VAL A 375 20.62 11.10 17.23
N THR A 376 19.46 10.51 17.50
CA THR A 376 19.11 10.03 18.86
C THR A 376 19.30 8.53 19.03
N LYS A 377 19.66 7.81 17.95
CA LYS A 377 19.70 6.35 17.92
C LYS A 377 21.06 5.86 17.46
N PHE A 378 21.81 5.29 18.39
CA PHE A 378 23.14 4.73 18.15
C PHE A 378 23.05 3.21 18.22
N PHE A 379 23.57 2.54 17.20
CA PHE A 379 23.60 1.09 17.10
C PHE A 379 25.04 0.63 16.98
N ASN A 380 25.46 -0.20 17.92
CA ASN A 380 26.76 -0.86 17.87
C ASN A 380 26.60 -2.18 17.11
N PHE A 381 27.49 -2.36 16.14
CA PHE A 381 27.65 -3.55 15.33
C PHE A 381 28.87 -4.28 15.87
N ASP A 382 28.62 -5.22 16.76
CA ASP A 382 29.64 -6.06 17.37
C ASP A 382 30.20 -7.04 16.33
N ASP A 383 31.37 -7.59 16.62
CA ASP A 383 32.02 -8.55 15.74
C ASP A 383 31.24 -9.88 15.73
N PHE A 384 31.08 -10.50 14.55
CA PHE A 384 30.38 -11.78 14.46
C PHE A 384 31.16 -12.90 15.14
N THR A 385 30.42 -13.76 15.85
CA THR A 385 30.93 -15.04 16.33
C THR A 385 31.17 -16.01 15.17
N THR A 386 31.97 -17.05 15.36
CA THR A 386 32.22 -18.07 14.32
C THR A 386 30.93 -18.79 13.90
N ALA A 387 29.99 -18.99 14.83
CA ALA A 387 28.66 -19.51 14.54
C ALA A 387 27.84 -18.57 13.65
N GLU A 388 27.86 -17.26 13.93
CA GLU A 388 27.17 -16.26 13.10
C GLU A 388 27.79 -16.14 11.71
N LEU A 389 29.12 -16.22 11.59
CA LEU A 389 29.82 -16.25 10.31
C LEU A 389 29.42 -17.48 9.47
N ALA A 390 29.32 -18.66 10.10
CA ALA A 390 28.83 -19.86 9.44
C ALA A 390 27.36 -19.70 8.99
N GLN A 391 26.49 -19.10 9.81
CA GLN A 391 25.11 -18.79 9.41
C GLN A 391 25.06 -17.85 8.21
N ILE A 392 25.90 -16.81 8.17
CA ILE A 392 25.99 -15.88 7.03
C ILE A 392 26.42 -16.63 5.76
N LEU A 393 27.39 -17.54 5.86
CA LEU A 393 27.84 -18.39 4.76
C LEU A 393 26.68 -19.23 4.20
N HIS A 394 25.92 -19.90 5.07
CA HIS A 394 24.75 -20.67 4.66
C HIS A 394 23.66 -19.82 4.02
N LEU A 395 23.37 -18.64 4.58
CA LEU A 395 22.40 -17.72 4.00
C LEU A 395 22.80 -17.28 2.59
N LYS A 396 24.09 -16.98 2.36
CA LYS A 396 24.58 -16.62 1.03
C LYS A 396 24.48 -17.77 0.03
N MET A 397 24.75 -18.99 0.45
CA MET A 397 24.63 -20.17 -0.41
C MET A 397 23.16 -20.52 -0.72
N ASN A 398 22.23 -20.23 0.20
CA ASN A 398 20.80 -20.46 -0.03
C ASN A 398 20.12 -19.35 -0.84
N PHE A 399 20.59 -18.10 -0.73
CA PHE A 399 20.03 -16.93 -1.40
C PHE A 399 21.02 -16.33 -2.41
N GLN A 400 21.20 -17.03 -3.54
CA GLN A 400 22.10 -16.61 -4.61
C GLN A 400 21.40 -15.70 -5.61
N GLU A 401 22.02 -14.57 -5.94
CA GLU A 401 21.58 -13.73 -7.04
C GLU A 401 22.02 -14.33 -8.39
N PRO A 402 21.24 -14.21 -9.48
CA PRO A 402 21.61 -14.75 -10.80
C PRO A 402 22.96 -14.26 -11.34
N ASN A 403 23.40 -13.07 -10.91
CA ASN A 403 24.67 -12.48 -11.33
C ASN A 403 25.83 -12.82 -10.38
N SER A 404 25.58 -13.62 -9.33
CA SER A 404 26.61 -14.02 -8.36
C SER A 404 27.53 -15.07 -8.96
N SER A 405 28.83 -15.01 -8.62
CA SER A 405 29.80 -16.04 -8.97
C SER A 405 29.47 -17.40 -8.35
N LEU A 406 28.60 -17.47 -7.36
CA LEU A 406 28.22 -18.71 -6.69
C LEU A 406 26.86 -19.25 -7.17
N TYR A 407 26.23 -18.59 -8.16
CA TYR A 407 24.91 -19.00 -8.64
C TYR A 407 24.92 -20.44 -9.17
N GLY A 408 24.05 -21.29 -8.61
CA GLY A 408 23.91 -22.70 -8.96
C GLY A 408 24.73 -23.67 -8.10
N PHE A 409 25.70 -23.18 -7.32
CA PHE A 409 26.52 -24.02 -6.43
C PHE A 409 25.79 -24.34 -5.13
N LYS A 410 26.07 -25.49 -4.53
CA LYS A 410 25.49 -25.94 -3.26
C LYS A 410 26.55 -26.41 -2.30
N LEU A 411 26.26 -26.33 -1.01
CA LEU A 411 27.08 -26.94 0.02
C LEU A 411 26.70 -28.41 0.20
N HIS A 412 27.69 -29.25 0.40
CA HIS A 412 27.48 -30.65 0.75
C HIS A 412 26.71 -30.76 2.09
N PRO A 413 25.80 -31.74 2.29
CA PRO A 413 25.02 -31.88 3.52
C PRO A 413 25.83 -32.02 4.81
N LEU A 414 27.10 -32.44 4.71
CA LEU A 414 28.03 -32.52 5.85
C LEU A 414 28.56 -31.16 6.31
N CYS A 415 28.45 -30.13 5.48
CA CYS A 415 28.81 -28.76 5.84
C CYS A 415 27.69 -28.17 6.72
N THR A 416 27.54 -28.63 7.96
CA THR A 416 26.57 -28.03 8.89
C THR A 416 27.11 -26.70 9.45
N VAL A 417 26.21 -25.89 10.03
CA VAL A 417 26.58 -24.60 10.63
C VAL A 417 27.66 -24.80 11.71
N GLU A 418 27.55 -25.85 12.52
CA GLU A 418 28.51 -26.17 13.57
C GLU A 418 29.87 -26.59 12.98
N ALA A 419 29.86 -27.45 11.96
CA ALA A 419 31.08 -27.93 11.33
C ALA A 419 31.86 -26.78 10.65
N VAL A 420 31.14 -25.89 9.96
CA VAL A 420 31.72 -24.69 9.33
C VAL A 420 32.21 -23.71 10.39
N ALA A 421 31.49 -23.53 11.50
CA ALA A 421 31.93 -22.66 12.60
C ALA A 421 33.24 -23.15 13.25
N ASP A 422 33.37 -24.46 13.47
CA ASP A 422 34.59 -25.08 13.98
C ASP A 422 35.76 -24.93 13.00
N LEU A 423 35.49 -25.08 11.70
CA LEU A 423 36.46 -24.88 10.63
C LEU A 423 36.98 -23.43 10.60
N ILE A 424 36.08 -22.44 10.65
CA ILE A 424 36.44 -21.02 10.73
C ILE A 424 37.26 -20.76 11.99
N TYR A 425 36.86 -21.33 13.14
CA TYR A 425 37.58 -21.13 14.40
C TYR A 425 39.02 -21.65 14.35
N LYS A 426 39.24 -22.85 13.77
CA LYS A 426 40.56 -23.48 13.65
C LYS A 426 41.42 -22.86 12.55
N GLY A 427 40.81 -22.49 11.42
CA GLY A 427 41.50 -22.02 10.22
C GLY A 427 41.85 -20.52 10.23
N THR A 428 41.38 -19.74 11.20
CA THR A 428 41.65 -18.29 11.26
C THR A 428 42.16 -17.85 12.63
N THR A 429 42.91 -16.75 12.65
CA THR A 429 43.32 -16.09 13.90
C THR A 429 42.23 -15.13 14.42
N GLU A 430 42.24 -14.82 15.72
CA GLU A 430 41.31 -13.85 16.30
C GLU A 430 41.45 -12.46 15.66
N LYS A 431 42.68 -12.07 15.31
CA LYS A 431 42.96 -10.79 14.65
C LYS A 431 42.33 -10.74 13.26
N GLN A 432 42.52 -11.76 12.43
CA GLN A 432 41.90 -11.85 11.10
C GLN A 432 40.37 -11.82 11.19
N ARG A 433 39.77 -12.53 12.17
CA ARG A 433 38.31 -12.50 12.38
C ARG A 433 37.78 -11.12 12.74
N LYS A 434 38.51 -10.35 13.56
CA LYS A 434 38.10 -8.98 13.92
C LYS A 434 38.25 -7.99 12.75
N GLU A 435 39.30 -8.15 11.94
CA GLU A 435 39.58 -7.25 10.81
C GLU A 435 38.66 -7.51 9.61
N MET A 436 38.46 -8.78 9.23
CA MET A 436 37.67 -9.16 8.05
C MET A 436 36.20 -9.40 8.36
N ASN A 437 35.89 -9.94 9.55
CA ASN A 437 34.53 -10.20 10.03
C ASN A 437 33.66 -10.93 8.98
N GLY A 438 32.42 -10.48 8.71
CA GLY A 438 31.59 -11.02 7.64
C GLY A 438 32.18 -10.88 6.22
N GLY A 439 33.14 -9.98 6.03
CA GLY A 439 33.92 -9.84 4.80
C GLY A 439 34.88 -11.01 4.54
N LEU A 440 35.09 -11.91 5.50
CA LEU A 440 35.82 -13.16 5.33
C LEU A 440 35.09 -14.15 4.40
N ILE A 441 33.75 -14.09 4.36
CA ILE A 441 32.93 -15.13 3.74
C ILE A 441 33.02 -15.12 2.21
N ASP A 442 33.05 -13.93 1.57
CA ASP A 442 33.12 -13.86 0.11
C ASP A 442 34.45 -14.40 -0.44
N PRO A 443 35.63 -14.01 0.09
CA PRO A 443 36.90 -14.62 -0.30
C PRO A 443 36.93 -16.12 -0.01
N LEU A 444 36.39 -16.56 1.12
CA LEU A 444 36.34 -17.99 1.47
C LEU A 444 35.56 -18.80 0.44
N LEU A 445 34.36 -18.36 0.08
CA LEU A 445 33.51 -19.08 -0.89
C LEU A 445 34.11 -19.04 -2.30
N ALA A 446 34.74 -17.94 -2.70
CA ALA A 446 35.45 -17.84 -3.97
C ALA A 446 36.60 -18.85 -4.04
N ASN A 447 37.46 -18.91 -3.01
CA ASN A 447 38.55 -19.86 -2.95
C ASN A 447 38.05 -21.32 -2.87
N ALA A 448 36.95 -21.57 -2.15
CA ALA A 448 36.36 -22.91 -2.07
C ALA A 448 35.83 -23.36 -3.45
N ARG A 449 35.29 -22.44 -4.26
CA ARG A 449 34.92 -22.73 -5.64
C ARG A 449 36.15 -23.06 -6.49
N GLU A 450 37.23 -22.29 -6.39
CA GLU A 450 38.48 -22.59 -7.11
C GLU A 450 39.05 -23.96 -6.70
N ASN A 451 38.95 -24.33 -5.42
CA ASN A 451 39.39 -25.64 -4.93
C ASN A 451 38.47 -26.79 -5.38
N LEU A 452 37.15 -26.54 -5.50
CA LEU A 452 36.25 -27.47 -6.15
C LEU A 452 36.69 -27.72 -7.61
N ASP A 453 36.99 -26.65 -8.36
CA ASP A 453 37.46 -26.76 -9.73
C ASP A 453 38.80 -27.54 -9.83
N LEU A 454 39.68 -27.44 -8.83
CA LEU A 454 40.91 -28.23 -8.74
C LEU A 454 40.68 -29.70 -8.36
N ARG A 455 39.64 -29.99 -7.57
CA ARG A 455 39.30 -31.34 -7.11
C ARG A 455 38.57 -32.15 -8.20
N LEU A 456 37.85 -31.48 -9.09
CA LEU A 456 37.11 -32.12 -10.16
C LEU A 456 38.03 -32.58 -11.30
N ASP A 457 37.79 -33.80 -11.77
CA ASP A 457 38.40 -34.31 -12.99
C ASP A 457 37.54 -33.96 -14.21
N PHE A 458 38.17 -33.78 -15.38
CA PHE A 458 37.47 -33.46 -16.63
C PHE A 458 36.51 -34.58 -17.08
N ASP A 459 36.73 -35.81 -16.59
CA ASP A 459 35.88 -36.97 -16.85
C ASP A 459 34.69 -37.10 -15.87
N CYS A 460 34.41 -36.09 -15.03
CA CYS A 460 33.27 -36.09 -14.12
C CYS A 460 31.96 -35.80 -14.87
N PHE A 461 31.09 -36.81 -14.98
CA PHE A 461 29.77 -36.70 -15.61
C PHE A 461 28.61 -36.45 -14.63
N ASP A 462 28.88 -36.45 -13.33
CA ASP A 462 27.86 -36.24 -12.31
C ASP A 462 27.58 -34.76 -12.08
N ALA A 463 26.44 -34.32 -12.61
CA ALA A 463 25.99 -32.93 -12.53
C ALA A 463 25.84 -32.42 -11.09
N GLU A 464 25.54 -33.27 -10.11
CA GLU A 464 25.45 -32.84 -8.71
C GLU A 464 26.83 -32.56 -8.11
N ASN A 465 27.81 -33.41 -8.40
CA ASN A 465 29.18 -33.24 -7.89
C ASN A 465 29.89 -32.02 -8.49
N LEU A 466 29.62 -31.67 -9.76
CA LEU A 466 30.19 -30.49 -10.42
C LEU A 466 29.83 -29.16 -9.73
N VAL A 467 28.74 -29.13 -8.96
CA VAL A 467 28.24 -27.92 -8.30
C VAL A 467 28.28 -27.99 -6.77
N THR A 468 28.79 -29.09 -6.20
CA THR A 468 28.75 -29.33 -4.75
C THR A 468 30.10 -29.05 -4.08
N ILE A 469 30.15 -27.96 -3.33
CA ILE A 469 31.29 -27.56 -2.49
C ILE A 469 31.29 -28.41 -1.21
N THR A 470 32.42 -29.03 -0.91
CA THR A 470 32.61 -29.91 0.26
C THR A 470 33.39 -29.23 1.38
N MET A 471 33.48 -29.89 2.53
CA MET A 471 34.27 -29.39 3.68
C MET A 471 35.76 -29.27 3.36
N GLU A 472 36.32 -30.15 2.53
CA GLU A 472 37.72 -30.09 2.13
C GLU A 472 38.03 -28.84 1.30
N ASP A 473 37.13 -28.49 0.37
CA ASP A 473 37.27 -27.29 -0.47
C ASP A 473 37.25 -26.01 0.38
N LEU A 474 36.38 -25.96 1.40
CA LEU A 474 36.30 -24.86 2.37
C LEU A 474 37.54 -24.79 3.27
N GLU A 475 38.06 -25.93 3.71
CA GLU A 475 39.27 -25.99 4.54
C GLU A 475 40.48 -25.45 3.80
N GLU A 476 40.69 -25.92 2.56
CA GLU A 476 41.80 -25.45 1.75
C GLU A 476 41.62 -23.98 1.36
N GLY A 477 40.38 -23.53 1.13
CA GLY A 477 40.08 -22.14 0.82
C GLY A 477 40.40 -21.18 1.97
N LEU A 478 40.21 -21.61 3.23
CA LEU A 478 40.66 -20.89 4.42
C LEU A 478 42.18 -20.84 4.53
N ARG A 479 42.88 -21.95 4.21
CA ARG A 479 44.35 -21.97 4.27
C ARG A 479 44.96 -20.97 3.29
N THR A 480 44.36 -20.78 2.11
CA THR A 480 44.82 -19.80 1.13
C THR A 480 44.69 -18.35 1.63
N LEU A 481 43.72 -18.06 2.50
CA LEU A 481 43.55 -16.73 3.14
C LEU A 481 44.52 -16.47 4.30
N SER A 482 45.13 -17.53 4.84
CA SER A 482 46.02 -17.47 6.00
C SER A 482 47.51 -17.25 5.66
N LYS A 483 47.87 -17.35 4.37
CA LYS A 483 49.20 -17.03 3.82
C LYS A 483 49.24 -15.59 3.36
#